data_AF-A0A7S0U9Y5-F1
#
_entry.id   AF-A0A7S0U9Y5-F1
#
_cell.length_a   1.000
_cell.length_b   1.000
_cell.length_c   1.000
_cell.angle_alpha   90.00
_cell.angle_beta   90.00
_cell.angle_gamma   90.00
#
_symmetry.space_group_name_H-M   'P 1'
#
loop_
_entity.id
_entity.type
_entity.pdbx_description
1 polymer ?
#
loop_
_entity_poly.entity_id
_entity_poly.type
_entity_poly.pdbx_seq_one_letter_code
_entity_poly.pdbx_strand_id
1 'polypeptide(L)'
;MAVQSIMIVLRFQGGKAAGHVVQQFVRPLLDIAQGEQPGMREFALQQLPLVLASAGTHMRPYMPEIMSLLQGCWGKPALLPHALSMVEKLCVHMLHDTRPHLKAIFPKLLAVLDKDASRRIHGSVAKVLEIMGLIEADLQPSLQLVLAAVLRLVEDRSAPTEARISALKWIGKTCGSAGAGGVEMSRHAGSIVQCMCRLLGVGSATKREKLLIMYALRQLSRDLGS
;
A
#
# COMPACT_ATOMS: atom_id res chain seq x y z
N MET A 1 14.27 21.64 -4.43
CA MET A 1 13.65 22.94 -4.77
C MET A 1 13.00 22.93 -6.15
N ALA A 2 13.71 22.68 -7.25
CA ALA A 2 13.12 22.71 -8.60
C ALA A 2 11.89 21.80 -8.79
N VAL A 3 11.93 20.55 -8.31
CA VAL A 3 10.78 19.62 -8.48
C VAL A 3 9.54 20.07 -7.69
N GLN A 4 9.72 20.62 -6.48
CA GLN A 4 8.59 21.15 -5.71
C GLN A 4 7.99 22.40 -6.36
N SER A 5 8.81 23.27 -6.95
CA SER A 5 8.35 24.43 -7.72
C SER A 5 7.57 23.99 -8.98
N ILE A 6 8.07 22.98 -9.70
CA ILE A 6 7.38 22.41 -10.87
C ILE A 6 6.06 21.73 -10.46
N MET A 7 6.03 21.01 -9.33
CA MET A 7 4.80 20.44 -8.79
C MET A 7 3.76 21.49 -8.42
N ILE A 8 4.18 22.63 -7.86
CA ILE A 8 3.28 23.75 -7.55
C ILE A 8 2.75 24.37 -8.84
N VAL A 9 3.59 24.52 -9.87
CA VAL A 9 3.17 25.02 -11.20
C VAL A 9 2.20 24.06 -11.89
N LEU A 10 2.44 22.75 -11.81
CA LEU A 10 1.54 21.71 -12.32
C LEU A 10 0.18 21.72 -11.60
N ARG A 11 0.16 21.95 -10.28
CA ARG A 11 -1.09 22.12 -9.52
C ARG A 11 -1.86 23.39 -9.88
N PHE A 12 -1.19 24.43 -10.39
CA PHE A 12 -1.79 25.72 -10.69
C PHE A 12 -2.34 25.84 -12.12
N GLN A 13 -1.90 24.99 -13.06
CA GLN A 13 -2.40 25.02 -14.44
C GLN A 13 -3.62 24.12 -14.61
N GLY A 14 -4.82 24.71 -14.58
CA GLY A 14 -6.04 24.05 -15.06
C GLY A 14 -6.09 24.06 -16.60
N GLY A 15 -6.28 22.90 -17.23
CA GLY A 15 -6.67 22.80 -18.65
C GLY A 15 -5.74 21.98 -19.56
N LYS A 16 -5.88 22.16 -20.88
CA LYS A 16 -5.16 21.40 -21.94
C LYS A 16 -3.63 21.59 -21.91
N ALA A 17 -3.15 22.72 -21.36
CA ALA A 17 -1.72 22.97 -21.17
C ALA A 17 -1.07 22.01 -20.16
N ALA A 18 -1.83 21.58 -19.14
CA ALA A 18 -1.36 20.63 -18.15
C ALA A 18 -0.94 19.30 -18.79
N GLY A 19 -1.69 18.79 -19.78
CA GLY A 19 -1.33 17.55 -20.48
C GLY A 19 0.00 17.63 -21.23
N HIS A 20 0.29 18.76 -21.89
CA HIS A 20 1.53 18.95 -22.64
C HIS A 20 2.73 19.14 -21.71
N VAL A 21 2.56 19.90 -20.63
CA VAL A 21 3.59 20.10 -19.60
C VAL A 21 3.88 18.77 -18.89
N VAL A 22 2.85 17.99 -18.54
CA VAL A 22 3.02 16.64 -17.97
C VAL A 22 3.81 15.74 -18.92
N GLN A 23 3.53 15.74 -20.22
CA GLN A 23 4.30 14.96 -21.20
C GLN A 23 5.78 15.34 -21.22
N GLN A 24 6.12 16.63 -21.16
CA GLN A 24 7.50 17.10 -21.17
C GLN A 24 8.30 16.66 -19.93
N PHE A 25 7.64 16.44 -18.79
CA PHE A 25 8.31 16.01 -17.56
C PHE A 25 8.26 14.49 -17.34
N VAL A 26 7.15 13.83 -17.68
CA VAL A 26 6.96 12.40 -17.43
C VAL A 26 7.86 11.55 -18.32
N ARG A 27 7.98 11.88 -19.61
CA ARG A 27 8.82 11.10 -20.54
C ARG A 27 10.29 11.04 -20.11
N PRO A 28 10.97 12.17 -19.85
CA PRO A 28 12.35 12.12 -19.37
C PRO A 28 12.52 11.35 -18.06
N LEU A 29 11.55 11.45 -17.14
CA LEU A 29 11.59 10.68 -15.89
C LEU A 29 11.46 9.17 -16.13
N LEU A 30 10.59 8.75 -17.06
CA LEU A 30 10.45 7.35 -17.43
C LEU A 30 11.72 6.83 -18.13
N ASP A 31 12.31 7.60 -19.04
CA ASP A 31 13.56 7.26 -19.71
C ASP A 31 14.71 7.11 -18.70
N ILE A 32 14.85 8.05 -17.76
CA ILE A 32 15.85 7.99 -16.69
C ILE A 32 15.62 6.78 -15.78
N ALA A 33 14.37 6.44 -15.47
CA ALA A 33 14.05 5.29 -14.63
C ALA A 33 14.35 3.95 -15.34
N GLN A 34 14.28 3.89 -16.67
CA GLN A 34 14.69 2.72 -17.45
C GLN A 34 16.20 2.66 -17.68
N GLY A 35 16.89 3.81 -17.67
CA GLY A 35 18.33 3.92 -17.87
C GLY A 35 19.18 3.16 -16.83
N GLU A 36 20.47 2.98 -17.13
CA GLU A 36 21.37 2.09 -16.38
C GLU A 36 21.93 2.69 -15.07
N GLN A 37 21.88 4.02 -14.92
CA GLN A 37 22.47 4.69 -13.75
C GLN A 37 21.59 4.52 -12.50
N PRO A 38 22.06 3.80 -11.45
CA PRO A 38 21.23 3.43 -10.31
C PRO A 38 20.74 4.64 -9.50
N GLY A 39 21.60 5.64 -9.26
CA GLY A 39 21.23 6.83 -8.49
C GLY A 39 20.19 7.71 -9.21
N MET A 40 20.33 7.89 -10.52
CA MET A 40 19.34 8.63 -11.31
C MET A 40 18.02 7.86 -11.43
N ARG A 41 18.08 6.53 -11.57
CA ARG A 41 16.91 5.66 -11.57
C ARG A 41 16.11 5.78 -10.28
N GLU A 42 16.77 5.69 -9.12
CA GLU A 42 16.12 5.86 -7.81
C GLU A 42 15.48 7.24 -7.68
N PHE A 43 16.18 8.30 -8.08
CA PHE A 43 15.63 9.65 -8.09
C PHE A 43 14.36 9.74 -8.94
N ALA A 44 14.38 9.20 -10.17
CA ALA A 44 13.21 9.22 -11.05
C ALA A 44 12.03 8.45 -10.44
N LEU A 45 12.28 7.27 -9.85
CA LEU A 45 11.27 6.48 -9.15
C LEU A 45 10.70 7.19 -7.92
N GLN A 46 11.46 8.07 -7.26
CA GLN A 46 10.96 8.95 -6.19
C GLN A 46 10.09 10.10 -6.70
N GLN A 47 10.37 10.63 -7.90
CA GLN A 47 9.62 11.76 -8.44
C GLN A 47 8.32 11.34 -9.14
N LEU A 48 8.26 10.16 -9.75
CA LEU A 48 7.07 9.70 -10.48
C LEU A 48 5.76 9.70 -9.64
N PRO A 49 5.75 9.22 -8.38
CA PRO A 49 4.55 9.26 -7.53
C PRO A 49 4.10 10.69 -7.21
N LEU A 50 5.06 11.62 -7.08
CA LEU A 50 4.82 13.03 -6.82
C LEU A 50 4.18 13.71 -8.03
N VAL A 51 4.70 13.43 -9.22
CA VAL A 51 4.11 13.89 -10.48
C VAL A 51 2.71 13.33 -10.64
N LEU A 52 2.49 12.04 -10.40
CA LEU A 52 1.17 11.42 -10.45
C LEU A 52 0.15 12.09 -9.52
N ALA A 53 0.57 12.43 -8.29
CA ALA A 53 -0.31 13.13 -7.34
C ALA A 53 -0.70 14.54 -7.80
N SER A 54 0.10 15.17 -8.67
CA SER A 54 -0.21 16.48 -9.26
C SER A 54 -0.95 16.39 -10.60
N ALA A 55 -0.61 15.42 -11.44
CA ALA A 55 -1.09 15.29 -12.81
C ALA A 55 -2.41 14.49 -12.92
N GLY A 56 -2.69 13.62 -11.94
CA GLY A 56 -3.92 12.81 -11.89
C GLY A 56 -4.16 12.03 -13.19
N THR A 57 -5.31 12.26 -13.81
CA THR A 57 -5.76 11.53 -15.00
C THR A 57 -4.89 11.74 -16.24
N HIS A 58 -4.05 12.79 -16.28
CA HIS A 58 -3.11 13.02 -17.38
C HIS A 58 -1.98 11.97 -17.45
N MET A 59 -1.79 11.15 -16.41
CA MET A 59 -0.84 10.03 -16.39
C MET A 59 -1.34 8.78 -17.11
N ARG A 60 -2.64 8.71 -17.46
CA ARG A 60 -3.27 7.52 -18.07
C ARG A 60 -2.54 6.97 -19.30
N PRO A 61 -2.04 7.79 -20.25
CA PRO A 61 -1.33 7.28 -21.43
C PRO A 61 -0.01 6.55 -21.09
N TYR A 62 0.60 6.88 -19.95
CA TYR A 62 1.87 6.31 -19.50
C TYR A 62 1.68 5.07 -18.62
N MET A 63 0.45 4.68 -18.32
CA MET A 63 0.14 3.55 -17.42
C MET A 63 0.83 2.24 -17.84
N PRO A 64 0.83 1.83 -19.12
CA PRO A 64 1.48 0.57 -19.51
C PRO A 64 3.00 0.58 -19.22
N GLU A 65 3.64 1.72 -19.48
CA GLU A 65 5.07 1.91 -19.27
C GLU A 65 5.43 1.94 -17.78
N ILE A 66 4.64 2.65 -16.97
CA ILE A 66 4.76 2.65 -15.52
C ILE A 66 4.61 1.23 -14.96
N MET A 67 3.60 0.48 -15.42
CA MET A 67 3.38 -0.90 -14.96
C MET A 67 4.55 -1.81 -15.33
N SER A 68 5.10 -1.67 -16.55
CA SER A 68 6.30 -2.40 -16.98
C SER A 68 7.52 -2.08 -16.08
N LEU A 69 7.75 -0.80 -15.82
CA LEU A 69 8.82 -0.33 -14.94
C LEU A 69 8.65 -0.85 -13.50
N LEU A 70 7.43 -0.86 -12.97
CA LEU A 70 7.14 -1.43 -11.65
C LEU A 70 7.41 -2.93 -11.61
N GLN A 71 7.10 -3.67 -12.68
CA GLN A 71 7.43 -5.09 -12.78
C GLN A 71 8.94 -5.34 -12.64
N GLY A 72 9.78 -4.51 -13.26
CA GLY A 72 11.24 -4.60 -13.17
C GLY A 72 11.87 -4.12 -11.85
N CYS A 73 11.08 -3.45 -10.99
CA CYS A 73 11.50 -3.06 -9.65
C CYS A 73 11.27 -4.17 -8.62
N TRP A 74 10.29 -5.04 -8.84
CA TRP A 74 10.02 -6.19 -7.97
C TRP A 74 11.20 -7.17 -8.02
N GLY A 75 11.78 -7.47 -6.87
CA GLY A 75 13.00 -8.30 -6.74
C GLY A 75 14.27 -7.50 -6.45
N LYS A 76 14.24 -6.17 -6.56
CA LYS A 76 15.35 -5.29 -6.14
C LYS A 76 14.99 -4.61 -4.81
N PRO A 77 15.61 -4.98 -3.68
CA PRO A 77 15.22 -4.47 -2.36
C PRO A 77 15.34 -2.95 -2.23
N ALA A 78 16.31 -2.32 -2.92
CA ALA A 78 16.47 -0.86 -2.93
C ALA A 78 15.35 -0.12 -3.67
N LEU A 79 14.77 -0.75 -4.70
CA LEU A 79 13.70 -0.14 -5.52
C LEU A 79 12.30 -0.44 -4.99
N LEU A 80 12.17 -1.45 -4.13
CA LEU A 80 10.90 -1.91 -3.55
C LEU A 80 10.09 -0.78 -2.90
N PRO A 81 10.67 0.09 -2.05
CA PRO A 81 9.90 1.15 -1.38
C PRO A 81 9.35 2.17 -2.39
N HIS A 82 10.11 2.46 -3.44
CA HIS A 82 9.73 3.39 -4.49
C HIS A 82 8.59 2.81 -5.35
N ALA A 83 8.69 1.53 -5.72
CA ALA A 83 7.63 0.83 -6.42
C ALA A 83 6.32 0.80 -5.62
N LEU A 84 6.40 0.49 -4.32
CA LEU A 84 5.25 0.52 -3.42
C LEU A 84 4.64 1.93 -3.31
N SER A 85 5.47 2.98 -3.21
CA SER A 85 4.96 4.36 -3.17
C SER A 85 4.25 4.76 -4.46
N MET A 86 4.72 4.30 -5.61
CA MET A 86 4.04 4.54 -6.89
C MET A 86 2.69 3.81 -6.95
N VAL A 87 2.64 2.53 -6.54
CA VAL A 87 1.39 1.76 -6.48
C VAL A 87 0.38 2.42 -5.55
N GLU A 88 0.81 2.90 -4.37
CA GLU A 88 -0.06 3.66 -3.47
C GLU A 88 -0.68 4.87 -4.16
N LYS A 89 0.14 5.71 -4.82
CA LYS A 89 -0.38 6.90 -5.51
C LYS A 89 -1.28 6.55 -6.70
N LEU A 90 -1.01 5.44 -7.39
CA LEU A 90 -1.90 4.92 -8.44
C LEU A 90 -3.26 4.52 -7.87
N CYS A 91 -3.30 3.81 -6.75
CA CYS A 91 -4.55 3.47 -6.07
C CYS A 91 -5.30 4.71 -5.56
N VAL A 92 -4.60 5.73 -5.04
CA VAL A 92 -5.25 6.96 -4.55
C VAL A 92 -5.83 7.82 -5.68
N HIS A 93 -5.07 8.05 -6.75
CA HIS A 93 -5.42 9.04 -7.77
C HIS A 93 -6.06 8.45 -9.03
N MET A 94 -5.84 7.16 -9.30
CA MET A 94 -6.24 6.49 -10.53
C MET A 94 -6.72 5.05 -10.27
N LEU A 95 -7.54 4.84 -9.24
CA LEU A 95 -8.00 3.50 -8.85
C LEU A 95 -8.66 2.76 -10.02
N HIS A 96 -9.53 3.44 -10.77
CA HIS A 96 -10.23 2.84 -11.91
C HIS A 96 -9.28 2.29 -12.98
N ASP A 97 -8.21 3.01 -13.29
CA ASP A 97 -7.21 2.58 -14.27
C ASP A 97 -6.22 1.55 -13.69
N THR A 98 -6.07 1.51 -12.37
CA THR A 98 -5.21 0.55 -11.68
C THR A 98 -5.88 -0.81 -11.50
N ARG A 99 -7.22 -0.86 -11.38
CA ARG A 99 -8.02 -2.09 -11.18
C ARG A 99 -7.66 -3.25 -12.12
N PRO A 100 -7.53 -3.05 -13.45
CA PRO A 100 -7.12 -4.13 -14.36
C PRO A 100 -5.75 -4.74 -14.04
N HIS A 101 -4.85 -3.97 -13.44
CA HIS A 101 -3.50 -4.39 -13.10
C HIS A 101 -3.40 -5.02 -11.70
N LEU A 102 -4.42 -4.88 -10.84
CA LEU A 102 -4.40 -5.41 -9.47
C LEU A 102 -4.14 -6.91 -9.42
N LYS A 103 -4.70 -7.70 -10.35
CA LYS A 103 -4.48 -9.15 -10.41
C LYS A 103 -3.00 -9.53 -10.51
N ALA A 104 -2.17 -8.71 -11.18
CA ALA A 104 -0.74 -8.95 -11.32
C ALA A 104 0.08 -8.39 -10.13
N ILE A 105 -0.42 -7.34 -9.48
CA ILE A 105 0.24 -6.68 -8.35
C ILE A 105 -0.01 -7.45 -7.05
N PHE A 106 -1.21 -8.02 -6.89
CA PHE A 106 -1.67 -8.61 -5.66
C PHE A 106 -0.79 -9.74 -5.10
N PRO A 107 -0.35 -10.73 -5.90
CA PRO A 107 0.57 -11.76 -5.41
C PRO A 107 1.90 -11.19 -4.94
N LYS A 108 2.35 -10.07 -5.53
CA LYS A 108 3.61 -9.39 -5.16
C LYS A 108 3.47 -8.67 -3.82
N LEU A 109 2.33 -8.01 -3.58
CA LEU A 109 2.02 -7.42 -2.27
C LEU A 109 1.94 -8.49 -1.17
N LEU A 110 1.24 -9.59 -1.43
CA LEU A 110 1.18 -10.73 -0.51
C LEU A 110 2.57 -11.32 -0.23
N ALA A 111 3.42 -11.46 -1.25
CA ALA A 111 4.78 -11.95 -1.08
C ALA A 111 5.63 -11.03 -0.17
N VAL A 112 5.39 -9.72 -0.16
CA VAL A 112 6.07 -8.79 0.76
C VAL A 112 5.59 -8.95 2.21
N LEU A 113 4.34 -9.36 2.41
CA LEU A 113 3.84 -9.70 3.76
C LEU A 113 4.36 -11.05 4.26
N ASP A 114 4.48 -12.03 3.36
CA ASP A 114 4.83 -13.42 3.70
C ASP A 114 6.36 -13.67 3.77
N LYS A 115 7.19 -13.00 2.96
CA LYS A 115 8.64 -13.28 2.86
C LYS A 115 9.51 -12.53 3.88
N ASP A 116 10.53 -13.27 4.35
CA ASP A 116 11.73 -12.87 5.13
C ASP A 116 11.52 -11.96 6.35
N ALA A 117 11.17 -12.59 7.47
CA ALA A 117 11.14 -11.95 8.79
C ALA A 117 12.47 -11.30 9.22
N SER A 118 13.61 -11.69 8.64
CA SER A 118 14.96 -11.20 8.99
C SER A 118 15.39 -9.92 8.24
N ARG A 119 14.75 -9.56 7.11
CA ARG A 119 15.10 -8.38 6.29
C ARG A 119 13.93 -7.41 6.10
N ARG A 120 12.89 -7.49 6.94
CA ARG A 120 11.73 -6.60 6.86
C ARG A 120 12.16 -5.15 7.06
N ILE A 121 12.27 -4.39 5.97
CA ILE A 121 12.25 -2.94 6.03
C ILE A 121 10.82 -2.57 6.47
N HIS A 122 10.62 -2.15 7.73
CA HIS A 122 9.28 -1.85 8.28
C HIS A 122 8.44 -0.95 7.37
N GLY A 123 9.09 -0.03 6.67
CA GLY A 123 8.46 0.85 5.69
C GLY A 123 7.72 0.11 4.58
N SER A 124 8.24 -1.01 4.08
CA SER A 124 7.59 -1.77 2.98
C SER A 124 6.33 -2.49 3.45
N VAL A 125 6.35 -3.11 4.63
CA VAL A 125 5.18 -3.80 5.20
C VAL A 125 4.06 -2.81 5.50
N ALA A 126 4.38 -1.69 6.17
CA ALA A 126 3.40 -0.64 6.45
C ALA A 126 2.78 -0.11 5.16
N LYS A 127 3.59 0.11 4.12
CA LYS A 127 3.13 0.59 2.82
C LYS A 127 2.21 -0.40 2.12
N VAL A 128 2.50 -1.70 2.17
CA VAL A 128 1.62 -2.73 1.60
C VAL A 128 0.26 -2.74 2.29
N LEU A 129 0.24 -2.66 3.63
CA LEU A 129 -1.00 -2.59 4.39
C LEU A 129 -1.81 -1.32 4.06
N GLU A 130 -1.15 -0.17 3.88
CA GLU A 130 -1.80 1.05 3.40
C GLU A 130 -2.45 0.84 2.02
N ILE A 131 -1.73 0.25 1.06
CA ILE A 131 -2.27 -0.05 -0.27
C ILE A 131 -3.49 -0.98 -0.17
N MET A 132 -3.42 -2.03 0.66
CA MET A 132 -4.54 -2.96 0.86
C MET A 132 -5.78 -2.27 1.43
N GLY A 133 -5.61 -1.28 2.32
CA GLY A 133 -6.71 -0.45 2.81
C GLY A 133 -7.34 0.46 1.75
N LEU A 134 -6.60 0.82 0.69
CA LEU A 134 -7.13 1.63 -0.43
C LEU A 134 -7.94 0.80 -1.43
N ILE A 135 -7.69 -0.50 -1.52
CA ILE A 135 -8.33 -1.43 -2.47
C ILE A 135 -9.30 -2.40 -1.78
N GLU A 136 -9.88 -1.97 -0.66
CA GLU A 136 -10.77 -2.79 0.20
C GLU A 136 -11.88 -3.50 -0.60
N ALA A 137 -12.62 -2.79 -1.45
CA ALA A 137 -13.69 -3.41 -2.25
C ALA A 137 -13.19 -4.50 -3.22
N ASP A 138 -12.02 -4.30 -3.83
CA ASP A 138 -11.38 -5.26 -4.75
C ASP A 138 -10.69 -6.42 -3.97
N LEU A 139 -10.52 -6.28 -2.66
CA LEU A 139 -9.89 -7.26 -1.76
C LEU A 139 -10.82 -8.40 -1.38
N GLN A 140 -12.14 -8.16 -1.33
CA GLN A 140 -13.15 -9.07 -0.77
C GLN A 140 -12.99 -10.53 -1.23
N PRO A 141 -12.78 -10.84 -2.52
CA PRO A 141 -12.65 -12.24 -2.97
C PRO A 141 -11.39 -12.94 -2.45
N SER A 142 -10.33 -12.18 -2.17
CA SER A 142 -9.03 -12.69 -1.71
C SER A 142 -8.75 -12.38 -0.24
N LEU A 143 -9.77 -11.91 0.48
CA LEU A 143 -9.63 -11.43 1.85
C LEU A 143 -9.07 -12.51 2.78
N GLN A 144 -9.52 -13.75 2.64
CA GLN A 144 -9.08 -14.86 3.48
C GLN A 144 -7.54 -15.01 3.46
N LEU A 145 -6.93 -14.90 2.28
CA LEU A 145 -5.48 -15.04 2.12
C LEU A 145 -4.73 -13.87 2.73
N VAL A 146 -5.23 -12.66 2.53
CA VAL A 146 -4.64 -11.43 3.08
C VAL A 146 -4.73 -11.45 4.59
N LEU A 147 -5.91 -11.73 5.13
CA LEU A 147 -6.12 -11.79 6.56
C LEU A 147 -5.25 -12.86 7.19
N ALA A 148 -5.11 -14.04 6.57
CA ALA A 148 -4.19 -15.07 7.05
C ALA A 148 -2.72 -14.58 7.07
N ALA A 149 -2.26 -13.86 6.04
CA ALA A 149 -0.91 -13.27 6.03
C ALA A 149 -0.73 -12.19 7.11
N VAL A 150 -1.73 -11.31 7.28
CA VAL A 150 -1.71 -10.25 8.30
C VAL A 150 -1.73 -10.83 9.71
N LEU A 151 -2.61 -11.80 10.00
CA LEU A 151 -2.66 -12.45 11.31
C LEU A 151 -1.34 -13.18 11.62
N ARG A 152 -0.75 -13.89 10.64
CA ARG A 152 0.59 -14.49 10.78
C ARG A 152 1.66 -13.45 11.10
N LEU A 153 1.63 -12.28 10.45
CA LEU A 153 2.55 -11.18 10.72
C LEU A 153 2.38 -10.62 12.15
N VAL A 154 1.15 -10.55 12.67
CA VAL A 154 0.91 -10.09 14.05
C VAL A 154 1.39 -11.13 15.08
N GLU A 155 1.22 -12.43 14.79
CA GLU A 155 1.65 -13.51 15.67
C GLU A 155 3.17 -13.76 15.65
N ASP A 156 3.83 -13.40 14.55
CA ASP A 156 5.26 -13.56 14.36
C ASP A 156 6.08 -12.60 15.25
N ARG A 157 6.72 -13.17 16.27
CA ARG A 157 7.54 -12.40 17.22
C ARG A 157 8.89 -11.97 16.66
N SER A 158 9.37 -12.62 15.61
CA SER A 158 10.58 -12.20 14.91
C SER A 158 10.33 -10.97 14.04
N ALA A 159 9.05 -10.70 13.71
CA ALA A 159 8.63 -9.46 13.08
C ALA A 159 8.91 -8.27 14.00
N PRO A 160 9.40 -7.14 13.48
CA PRO A 160 9.59 -6.00 14.37
C PRO A 160 8.29 -5.34 14.77
N THR A 161 8.29 -4.76 15.96
CA THR A 161 7.10 -4.27 16.66
C THR A 161 6.29 -3.27 15.84
N GLU A 162 6.94 -2.37 15.10
CA GLU A 162 6.24 -1.39 14.25
C GLU A 162 5.49 -2.02 13.07
N ALA A 163 5.98 -3.15 12.55
CA ALA A 163 5.28 -3.91 11.51
C ALA A 163 4.01 -4.59 12.06
N ARG A 164 4.10 -5.19 13.26
CA ARG A 164 2.94 -5.77 13.96
C ARG A 164 1.90 -4.71 14.34
N ILE A 165 2.35 -3.54 14.81
CA ILE A 165 1.47 -2.40 15.10
C ILE A 165 0.75 -1.93 13.84
N SER A 166 1.44 -1.87 12.71
CA SER A 166 0.85 -1.46 11.42
C SER A 166 -0.20 -2.47 10.96
N ALA A 167 0.05 -3.77 11.12
CA ALA A 167 -0.90 -4.84 10.84
C ALA A 167 -2.14 -4.77 11.74
N LEU A 168 -1.97 -4.55 13.04
CA LEU A 168 -3.08 -4.36 13.99
C LEU A 168 -3.93 -3.13 13.64
N LYS A 169 -3.30 -2.02 13.26
CA LYS A 169 -4.00 -0.82 12.80
C LYS A 169 -4.80 -1.08 11.54
N TRP A 170 -4.26 -1.86 10.60
CA TRP A 170 -4.95 -2.23 9.38
C TRP A 170 -6.21 -3.05 9.70
N ILE A 171 -6.09 -4.12 10.52
CA ILE A 171 -7.25 -4.91 10.95
C ILE A 171 -8.32 -4.02 11.59
N GLY A 172 -7.95 -3.16 12.54
CA GLY A 172 -8.90 -2.28 13.22
C GLY A 172 -9.61 -1.29 12.29
N LYS A 173 -8.91 -0.75 11.28
CA LYS A 173 -9.49 0.15 10.28
C LYS A 173 -10.46 -0.58 9.35
N THR A 174 -10.05 -1.73 8.83
CA THR A 174 -10.85 -2.48 7.84
C THR A 174 -12.05 -3.16 8.48
N CYS A 175 -12.01 -3.50 9.78
CA CYS A 175 -13.22 -3.83 10.53
C CYS A 175 -14.18 -2.63 10.54
N GLY A 176 -13.73 -1.46 11.04
CA GLY A 176 -14.59 -0.29 11.19
C GLY A 176 -15.12 0.35 9.88
N SER A 177 -14.65 -0.06 8.70
CA SER A 177 -15.14 0.42 7.40
C SER A 177 -16.31 -0.39 6.82
N ALA A 178 -16.75 -1.47 7.49
CA ALA A 178 -17.77 -2.40 6.99
C ALA A 178 -19.10 -1.76 6.56
N GLY A 179 -19.51 -0.63 7.16
CA GLY A 179 -20.79 0.03 6.87
C GLY A 179 -20.86 0.92 5.62
N ALA A 180 -19.73 1.21 4.96
CA ALA A 180 -19.67 2.19 3.85
C ALA A 180 -19.06 1.62 2.56
N GLY A 181 -19.38 0.36 2.23
CA GLY A 181 -18.78 -0.36 1.10
C GLY A 181 -17.40 -0.96 1.39
N GLY A 182 -17.06 -1.10 2.68
CA GLY A 182 -15.85 -1.77 3.15
C GLY A 182 -15.96 -3.29 3.13
N VAL A 183 -14.90 -3.92 3.59
CA VAL A 183 -14.73 -5.38 3.53
C VAL A 183 -15.52 -6.07 4.65
N GLU A 184 -16.31 -7.09 4.31
CA GLU A 184 -17.02 -7.87 5.33
C GLU A 184 -16.06 -8.82 6.07
N MET A 185 -15.74 -8.47 7.32
CA MET A 185 -14.88 -9.26 8.21
C MET A 185 -15.65 -10.27 9.08
N SER A 186 -16.98 -10.22 9.07
CA SER A 186 -17.86 -11.05 9.93
C SER A 186 -17.55 -12.55 9.80
N ARG A 187 -17.31 -13.03 8.58
CA ARG A 187 -16.94 -14.43 8.30
C ARG A 187 -15.63 -14.87 8.93
N HIS A 188 -14.73 -13.93 9.21
CA HIS A 188 -13.41 -14.20 9.75
C HIS A 188 -13.25 -13.76 11.22
N ALA A 189 -14.33 -13.28 11.84
CA ALA A 189 -14.35 -12.78 13.20
C ALA A 189 -13.74 -13.75 14.21
N GLY A 190 -14.08 -15.04 14.12
CA GLY A 190 -13.54 -16.06 15.03
C GLY A 190 -12.01 -16.16 14.99
N SER A 191 -11.41 -16.11 13.79
CA SER A 191 -9.95 -16.15 13.63
C SER A 191 -9.27 -14.89 14.15
N ILE A 192 -9.88 -13.72 13.93
CA ILE A 192 -9.36 -12.45 14.44
C ILE A 192 -9.39 -12.46 15.98
N VAL A 193 -10.54 -12.79 16.59
CA VAL A 193 -10.68 -12.85 18.04
C VAL A 193 -9.70 -13.85 18.66
N GLN A 194 -9.56 -15.04 18.06
CA GLN A 194 -8.64 -16.05 18.57
C GLN A 194 -7.18 -15.58 18.55
N CYS A 195 -6.73 -14.95 17.46
CA CYS A 195 -5.40 -14.36 17.34
C CYS A 195 -5.18 -13.28 18.41
N MET A 196 -6.15 -12.37 18.56
CA MET A 196 -6.10 -11.28 19.55
C MET A 196 -6.03 -11.81 20.99
N CYS A 197 -6.87 -12.79 21.35
CA CYS A 197 -6.86 -13.41 22.67
C CYS A 197 -5.52 -14.10 22.96
N ARG A 198 -4.96 -14.80 21.96
CA ARG A 198 -3.63 -15.43 22.07
C ARG A 198 -2.56 -14.39 22.36
N LEU A 199 -2.52 -13.28 21.61
CA LEU A 199 -1.54 -12.20 21.81
C LEU A 199 -1.64 -11.52 23.18
N LEU A 200 -2.86 -11.34 23.69
CA LEU A 200 -3.10 -10.81 25.04
C LEU A 200 -2.64 -11.80 26.12
N GLY A 201 -2.88 -13.09 25.92
CA GLY A 201 -2.56 -14.16 26.87
C GLY A 201 -1.07 -14.38 27.09
N VAL A 202 -0.20 -14.14 26.09
CA VAL A 202 1.24 -14.44 26.24
C VAL A 202 2.05 -13.36 27.00
N GLY A 203 1.42 -12.31 27.53
CA GLY A 203 2.08 -11.34 28.43
C GLY A 203 3.19 -10.47 27.79
N SER A 204 3.65 -10.78 26.59
CA SER A 204 4.76 -10.10 25.89
C SER A 204 4.31 -8.93 24.99
N ALA A 205 3.01 -8.65 24.91
CA ALA A 205 2.50 -7.54 24.11
C ALA A 205 2.79 -6.19 24.77
N THR A 206 3.33 -5.24 24.00
CA THR A 206 3.52 -3.86 24.44
C THR A 206 2.18 -3.20 24.78
N LYS A 207 2.20 -2.18 25.64
CA LYS A 207 0.98 -1.41 26.01
C LYS A 207 0.23 -0.90 24.76
N ARG A 208 0.98 -0.49 23.74
CA ARG A 208 0.43 0.00 22.47
C ARG A 208 -0.25 -1.10 21.65
N GLU A 209 0.34 -2.29 21.57
CA GLU A 209 -0.30 -3.45 20.92
C GLU A 209 -1.59 -3.83 21.65
N LYS A 210 -1.56 -3.91 23.00
CA LYS A 210 -2.77 -4.22 23.80
C LYS A 210 -3.92 -3.24 23.53
N LEU A 211 -3.62 -1.93 23.45
CA LEU A 211 -4.62 -0.91 23.12
C LEU A 211 -5.20 -1.09 21.71
N LEU A 212 -4.37 -1.41 20.72
CA LEU A 212 -4.82 -1.64 19.35
C LEU A 212 -5.63 -2.93 19.21
N ILE A 213 -5.26 -3.98 19.94
CA ILE A 213 -6.02 -5.23 20.01
C ILE A 213 -7.43 -4.95 20.56
N MET A 214 -7.54 -4.23 21.68
CA MET A 214 -8.83 -3.86 22.25
C MET A 214 -9.65 -2.97 21.29
N TYR A 215 -9.00 -2.06 20.57
CA TYR A 215 -9.65 -1.25 19.55
C TYR A 215 -10.21 -2.11 18.40
N ALA A 216 -9.42 -3.04 17.86
CA ALA A 216 -9.86 -3.92 16.79
C ALA A 216 -11.02 -4.82 17.22
N LEU A 217 -10.96 -5.41 18.42
CA LEU A 217 -12.06 -6.20 19.00
C LEU A 217 -13.34 -5.38 19.16
N ARG A 218 -13.21 -4.11 19.57
CA ARG A 218 -14.37 -3.21 19.68
C ARG A 218 -15.00 -2.89 18.33
N GLN A 219 -14.21 -2.66 17.28
CA GLN A 219 -14.76 -2.43 15.94
C GLN A 219 -15.44 -3.68 15.42
N LEU A 220 -14.80 -4.84 15.54
CA LEU A 220 -15.38 -6.11 15.13
C LEU A 220 -16.69 -6.44 15.88
N SER A 221 -16.79 -6.11 17.16
CA SER A 221 -18.04 -6.21 17.92
C SER A 221 -19.15 -5.30 17.39
N ARG A 222 -18.81 -4.12 16.85
CA ARG A 222 -19.80 -3.24 16.22
C ARG A 222 -20.25 -3.80 14.89
N ASP A 223 -19.31 -4.30 14.08
CA ASP A 223 -19.60 -4.87 12.76
C ASP A 223 -20.45 -6.14 12.83
N LEU A 224 -20.34 -6.92 13.92
CA LEU A 224 -21.17 -8.10 14.16
C LEU A 224 -22.55 -7.77 14.78
N GLY A 225 -22.68 -6.59 15.40
CA GLY A 225 -23.89 -6.15 16.08
C GLY A 225 -24.82 -5.29 15.22
N SER A 226 -24.36 -4.83 14.05
CA SER A 226 -25.12 -4.13 13.00
C SER A 226 -25.68 -5.12 11.99
#